data_AF-A0A4V1K499-F1
#
_entry.id   AF-A0A4V1K499-F1
#
_cell.length_a   1.000
_cell.length_b   1.000
_cell.length_c   1.000
_cell.angle_alpha   90.00
_cell.angle_beta   90.00
_cell.angle_gamma   90.00
#
_symmetry.space_group_name_H-M   'P 1'
#
loop_
_entity.id
_entity.type
_entity.pdbx_description
1 polymer ?
#
loop_
_entity_poly.entity_id
_entity_poly.type
_entity_poly.pdbx_seq_one_letter_code
_entity_poly.pdbx_strand_id
1 'polypeptide(L)'
;MKNISIKVILLSILGTAALLMGCSDSNAVFNEPEAIRAYETDAQIMARFVEVDRTTGTFVLNPDKKVTVSDYLLNSGREELMTVSQINRNRFINEMEAVNRQLSAVKRTGGVSAFVYSTLTSNVVIDGDDNDSFYISKLNEDYYSHGRVASLSLEEGKSRSASFFAQSDMVMTVNIGNCTTFYCAQVSLGNQSNSDSEIVFISGVRSFIPTHNYRLVAPSILDDNKALSGMTLIGGDNVTVSIAR
;
A
#
# COMPACT_ATOMS: atom_id res chain seq x y z
N MET A 1 20.93 -58.59 43.23
CA MET A 1 21.21 -60.04 43.21
C MET A 1 19.91 -60.80 42.95
N LYS A 2 19.96 -61.85 42.11
CA LYS A 2 18.85 -62.71 41.60
C LYS A 2 17.92 -62.02 40.57
N ASN A 3 17.56 -62.55 39.39
CA ASN A 3 17.68 -63.85 38.69
C ASN A 3 17.57 -63.54 37.15
N ILE A 4 18.26 -64.15 36.18
CA ILE A 4 18.12 -65.53 35.61
C ILE A 4 16.65 -65.83 35.24
N SER A 5 16.16 -66.25 34.07
CA SER A 5 16.70 -66.68 32.77
C SER A 5 15.51 -66.87 31.79
N ILE A 6 15.74 -66.58 30.50
CA ILE A 6 15.44 -67.38 29.28
C ILE A 6 14.01 -67.89 28.99
N LYS A 7 13.53 -67.54 27.77
CA LYS A 7 12.81 -68.34 26.72
C LYS A 7 11.65 -67.51 26.14
N VAL A 8 11.31 -67.45 24.83
CA VAL A 8 11.67 -68.12 23.58
C VAL A 8 11.12 -67.25 22.42
N ILE A 9 11.99 -66.91 21.47
CA ILE A 9 11.86 -66.94 19.99
C ILE A 9 10.45 -66.89 19.37
N LEU A 10 10.22 -65.93 18.45
CA LEU A 10 9.69 -66.25 17.12
C LEU A 10 10.16 -65.26 16.03
N LEU A 11 10.67 -65.87 14.95
CA LEU A 11 11.19 -65.30 13.70
C LEU A 11 10.10 -64.64 12.84
N SER A 12 10.49 -63.60 12.08
CA SER A 12 10.19 -63.44 10.64
C SER A 12 11.07 -62.30 10.08
N ILE A 13 12.30 -62.59 9.64
CA ILE A 13 12.70 -62.82 8.24
C ILE A 13 11.85 -62.07 7.19
N LEU A 14 12.35 -60.92 6.73
CA LEU A 14 12.27 -60.45 5.34
C LEU A 14 13.36 -59.36 5.20
N GLY A 15 14.53 -59.65 4.65
CA GLY A 15 14.73 -59.92 3.24
C GLY A 15 15.48 -58.74 2.62
N THR A 16 16.74 -58.56 3.01
CA THR A 16 17.68 -57.64 2.37
C THR A 16 18.08 -58.21 1.01
N ALA A 17 17.47 -57.71 -0.05
CA ALA A 17 18.00 -57.81 -1.40
C ALA A 17 18.52 -56.43 -1.79
N ALA A 18 19.83 -56.26 -1.66
CA ALA A 18 20.55 -55.17 -2.28
C ALA A 18 20.44 -55.33 -3.80
N LEU A 19 19.59 -54.53 -4.44
CA LEU A 19 19.69 -54.27 -5.86
C LEU A 19 20.49 -52.98 -6.02
N LEU A 20 21.77 -53.17 -6.36
CA LEU A 20 22.57 -52.18 -7.04
C LEU A 20 21.89 -51.87 -8.38
N MET A 21 21.00 -50.89 -8.40
CA MET A 21 20.65 -50.20 -9.63
C MET A 21 21.59 -49.01 -9.73
N GLY A 22 22.59 -49.13 -10.61
CA GLY A 22 23.31 -47.96 -11.08
C GLY A 22 22.30 -47.00 -11.69
N CYS A 23 22.15 -45.82 -11.08
CA CYS A 23 21.60 -44.69 -11.80
C CYS A 23 22.59 -44.42 -12.93
N SER A 24 22.16 -44.73 -14.16
CA SER A 24 22.79 -44.13 -15.33
C SER A 24 22.91 -42.63 -15.10
N ASP A 25 24.05 -42.04 -15.43
CA ASP A 25 24.20 -40.60 -15.61
C ASP A 25 23.26 -40.15 -16.72
N SER A 26 21.97 -40.00 -16.40
CA SER A 26 21.14 -39.06 -17.13
C SER A 26 21.58 -37.69 -16.64
N ASN A 27 22.40 -37.02 -17.43
CA ASN A 27 22.59 -35.56 -17.37
C ASN A 27 21.24 -34.87 -17.71
N ALA A 28 20.19 -35.18 -16.97
CA ALA A 28 19.09 -34.27 -16.79
C ALA A 28 19.70 -33.12 -16.00
N VAL A 29 20.06 -32.06 -16.72
CA VAL A 29 20.30 -30.77 -16.10
C VAL A 29 19.04 -30.50 -15.27
N PHE A 30 19.15 -30.69 -13.95
CA PHE A 30 18.19 -30.15 -13.03
C PHE A 30 18.37 -28.65 -13.14
N ASN A 31 17.64 -28.03 -14.06
CA ASN A 31 17.40 -26.60 -14.01
C ASN A 31 16.60 -26.42 -12.73
N GLU A 32 17.33 -26.12 -11.65
CA GLU A 32 16.73 -25.61 -10.43
C GLU A 32 15.76 -24.50 -10.88
N PRO A 33 14.47 -24.57 -10.52
CA PRO A 33 13.53 -23.54 -10.92
C PRO A 33 14.15 -22.20 -10.54
N GLU A 34 14.30 -21.29 -11.50
CA GLU A 34 14.81 -19.94 -11.22
C GLU A 34 14.08 -19.46 -9.96
N ALA A 35 14.86 -19.21 -8.90
CA ALA A 35 14.30 -18.81 -7.63
C ALA A 35 13.42 -17.58 -7.89
N ILE A 36 12.10 -17.74 -7.72
CA ILE A 36 11.16 -16.65 -7.97
C ILE A 36 11.55 -15.53 -7.01
N ARG A 37 12.01 -14.41 -7.58
CA ARG A 37 12.38 -13.23 -6.82
C ARG A 37 11.22 -12.85 -5.90
N ALA A 38 11.52 -12.48 -4.66
CA ALA A 38 10.49 -12.14 -3.68
C ALA A 38 9.56 -11.04 -4.22
N TYR A 39 8.26 -11.18 -3.98
CA TYR A 39 7.25 -10.24 -4.47
C TYR A 39 7.56 -8.81 -4.02
N GLU A 40 8.00 -8.64 -2.78
CA GLU A 40 8.30 -7.35 -2.17
C GLU A 40 9.43 -6.61 -2.89
N THR A 41 10.41 -7.34 -3.44
CA THR A 41 11.50 -6.77 -4.24
C THR A 41 10.97 -6.31 -5.59
N ASP A 42 10.18 -7.14 -6.27
CA ASP A 42 9.55 -6.81 -7.56
C ASP A 42 8.58 -5.64 -7.45
N ALA A 43 7.77 -5.62 -6.39
CA ALA A 43 6.82 -4.57 -6.10
C ALA A 43 7.51 -3.22 -5.86
N GLN A 44 8.66 -3.21 -5.18
CA GLN A 44 9.45 -1.98 -4.99
C GLN A 44 9.97 -1.42 -6.32
N ILE A 45 10.45 -2.29 -7.21
CA ILE A 45 10.92 -1.89 -8.53
C ILE A 45 9.74 -1.28 -9.31
N MET A 46 8.61 -1.97 -9.39
CA MET A 46 7.43 -1.49 -10.11
C MET A 46 6.83 -0.21 -9.51
N ALA A 47 6.80 -0.06 -8.19
CA ALA A 47 6.27 1.13 -7.50
C ALA A 47 6.99 2.43 -7.89
N ARG A 48 8.26 2.35 -8.30
CA ARG A 48 9.02 3.50 -8.84
C ARG A 48 8.38 4.07 -10.11
N PHE A 49 7.81 3.20 -10.93
CA PHE A 49 7.23 3.51 -12.24
C PHE A 49 5.72 3.82 -12.17
N VAL A 50 5.10 3.74 -11.00
CA VAL A 50 3.70 4.10 -10.84
C VAL A 50 3.54 5.62 -10.89
N GLU A 51 2.55 6.07 -11.65
CA GLU A 51 2.10 7.45 -11.75
C GLU A 51 0.58 7.52 -11.61
N VAL A 52 0.06 8.74 -11.46
CA VAL A 52 -1.38 9.01 -11.48
C VAL A 52 -1.70 9.67 -12.81
N ASP A 53 -2.58 9.05 -13.61
CA ASP A 53 -3.21 9.75 -14.72
C ASP A 53 -4.21 10.75 -14.14
N ARG A 54 -3.88 12.04 -14.25
CA ARG A 54 -4.70 13.14 -13.72
C ARG A 54 -6.05 13.29 -14.42
N THR A 55 -6.18 12.79 -15.65
CA THR A 55 -7.43 12.86 -16.42
C THR A 55 -8.44 11.87 -15.86
N THR A 56 -8.02 10.63 -15.67
CA THR A 56 -8.89 9.55 -15.19
C THR A 56 -8.98 9.52 -13.67
N GLY A 57 -7.93 9.91 -12.96
CA GLY A 57 -7.79 9.73 -11.52
C GLY A 57 -7.41 8.28 -11.14
N THR A 58 -6.61 7.61 -11.97
CA THR A 58 -6.20 6.21 -11.77
C THR A 58 -4.69 6.05 -11.75
N PHE A 59 -4.18 5.07 -11.01
CA PHE A 59 -2.79 4.65 -11.05
C PHE A 59 -2.46 3.95 -12.37
N VAL A 60 -1.31 4.25 -12.93
CA VAL A 60 -0.76 3.62 -14.14
C VAL A 60 0.69 3.23 -13.91
N LEU A 61 1.10 2.07 -14.43
CA LEU A 61 2.51 1.71 -14.50
C LEU A 61 3.08 2.33 -15.78
N ASN A 62 3.98 3.30 -15.66
CA ASN A 62 4.62 3.98 -16.78
C ASN A 62 6.09 3.51 -16.92
N PRO A 63 6.41 2.58 -17.84
CA PRO A 63 7.77 2.07 -18.02
C PRO A 63 8.77 3.12 -18.54
N ASP A 64 8.28 4.23 -19.10
CA ASP A 64 9.11 5.28 -19.67
C ASP A 64 9.38 6.41 -18.66
N LYS A 65 8.78 6.33 -17.47
CA LYS A 65 9.05 7.24 -16.36
C LYS A 65 10.53 7.23 -16.00
N LYS A 66 11.08 8.43 -15.82
CA LYS A 66 12.46 8.63 -15.39
C LYS A 66 12.49 8.94 -13.90
N VAL A 67 13.04 8.01 -13.11
CA VAL A 67 12.99 8.05 -11.64
C VAL A 67 14.31 8.57 -11.06
N THR A 68 15.43 8.21 -11.68
CA THR A 68 16.79 8.58 -11.26
C THR A 68 17.54 9.29 -12.38
N VAL A 69 18.64 9.98 -12.04
CA VAL A 69 19.54 10.61 -13.04
C VAL A 69 20.06 9.56 -14.04
N SER A 70 20.36 8.34 -13.57
CA SER A 70 20.81 7.24 -14.41
C SER A 70 19.76 6.81 -15.44
N ASP A 71 18.46 6.97 -15.15
CA ASP A 71 17.40 6.63 -16.12
C ASP A 71 17.38 7.54 -17.34
N TYR A 72 17.86 8.78 -17.19
CA TYR A 72 17.99 9.73 -18.29
C TYR A 72 19.19 9.43 -19.20
N LEU A 73 20.24 8.79 -18.65
CA LEU A 73 21.49 8.53 -19.38
C LEU A 73 21.57 7.11 -19.93
N LEU A 74 21.14 6.12 -19.15
CA LEU A 74 21.39 4.70 -19.38
C LEU A 74 20.12 3.83 -19.40
N ASN A 75 18.94 4.41 -19.15
CA ASN A 75 17.68 3.65 -19.01
C ASN A 75 17.75 2.53 -17.94
N SER A 76 18.64 2.63 -16.96
CA SER A 76 18.91 1.56 -15.97
C SER A 76 17.68 1.10 -15.21
N GLY A 77 16.77 2.01 -14.84
CA GLY A 77 15.54 1.65 -14.15
C GLY A 77 14.56 0.90 -15.04
N ARG A 78 14.49 1.24 -16.35
CA ARG A 78 13.66 0.48 -17.30
C ARG A 78 14.22 -0.93 -17.48
N GLU A 79 15.54 -1.08 -17.56
CA GLU A 79 16.18 -2.41 -17.59
C GLU A 79 15.86 -3.21 -16.33
N GLU A 80 15.97 -2.60 -15.15
CA GLU A 80 15.60 -3.22 -13.87
C GLU A 80 14.12 -3.65 -13.86
N LEU A 81 13.22 -2.80 -14.36
CA LEU A 81 11.79 -3.12 -14.50
C LEU A 81 11.57 -4.34 -15.41
N MET A 82 12.37 -4.52 -16.47
CA MET A 82 12.27 -5.69 -17.36
C MET A 82 12.73 -7.00 -16.70
N THR A 83 13.48 -6.94 -15.59
CA THR A 83 13.88 -8.13 -14.82
C THR A 83 12.79 -8.65 -13.87
N VAL A 84 11.70 -7.89 -13.69
CA VAL A 84 10.57 -8.28 -12.83
C VAL A 84 9.91 -9.55 -13.35
N SER A 85 9.72 -10.52 -12.46
CA SER A 85 9.07 -11.78 -12.83
C SER A 85 7.63 -11.54 -13.30
N GLN A 86 7.20 -12.28 -14.31
CA GLN A 86 5.85 -12.09 -14.87
C GLN A 86 4.74 -12.37 -13.83
N ILE A 87 4.96 -13.33 -12.93
CA ILE A 87 4.00 -13.68 -11.87
C ILE A 87 3.82 -12.50 -10.91
N ASN A 88 4.92 -11.89 -10.44
CA ASN A 88 4.85 -10.74 -9.54
C ASN A 88 4.31 -9.50 -10.25
N ARG A 89 4.65 -9.30 -11.54
CA ARG A 89 4.06 -8.23 -12.36
C ARG A 89 2.54 -8.35 -12.45
N ASN A 90 2.03 -9.54 -12.76
CA ASN A 90 0.59 -9.78 -12.84
C ASN A 90 -0.09 -9.51 -11.49
N ARG A 91 0.49 -9.98 -10.39
CA ARG A 91 -0.02 -9.71 -9.05
C ARG A 91 -0.07 -8.21 -8.75
N PHE A 92 1.01 -7.48 -9.02
CA PHE A 92 1.09 -6.04 -8.79
C PHE A 92 0.05 -5.25 -9.59
N ILE A 93 -0.11 -5.58 -10.88
CA ILE A 93 -1.13 -4.96 -11.73
C ILE A 93 -2.54 -5.25 -11.20
N ASN A 94 -2.83 -6.49 -10.77
CA ASN A 94 -4.14 -6.82 -10.20
C ASN A 94 -4.44 -6.05 -8.91
N GLU A 95 -3.42 -5.87 -8.03
CA GLU A 95 -3.53 -5.06 -6.82
C GLU A 95 -3.79 -3.58 -7.15
N MET A 96 -3.07 -3.03 -8.15
CA MET A 96 -3.27 -1.67 -8.65
C MET A 96 -4.68 -1.47 -9.24
N GLU A 97 -5.14 -2.42 -10.07
CA GLU A 97 -6.45 -2.36 -10.69
C GLU A 97 -7.59 -2.47 -9.68
N ALA A 98 -7.41 -3.19 -8.58
CA ALA A 98 -8.38 -3.24 -7.50
C ALA A 98 -8.64 -1.84 -6.92
N VAL A 99 -7.57 -1.08 -6.65
CA VAL A 99 -7.68 0.32 -6.20
C VAL A 99 -8.30 1.20 -7.28
N ASN A 100 -7.85 1.07 -8.54
CA ASN A 100 -8.42 1.86 -9.64
C ASN A 100 -9.92 1.63 -9.83
N ARG A 101 -10.40 0.40 -9.66
CA ARG A 101 -11.84 0.08 -9.71
C ARG A 101 -12.60 0.77 -8.58
N GLN A 102 -12.06 0.78 -7.36
CA GLN A 102 -12.68 1.47 -6.22
C GLN A 102 -12.76 2.99 -6.48
N LEU A 103 -11.66 3.61 -6.88
CA LEU A 103 -11.59 5.05 -7.19
C LEU A 103 -12.55 5.44 -8.33
N SER A 104 -12.59 4.64 -9.40
CA SER A 104 -13.49 4.86 -10.53
C SER A 104 -14.96 4.65 -10.18
N ALA A 105 -15.26 3.79 -9.18
CA ALA A 105 -16.61 3.61 -8.69
C ALA A 105 -17.09 4.85 -7.93
N VAL A 106 -16.29 5.35 -6.99
CA VAL A 106 -16.69 6.48 -6.15
C VAL A 106 -16.69 7.81 -6.91
N LYS A 107 -15.78 7.99 -7.88
CA LYS A 107 -15.80 9.17 -8.76
C LYS A 107 -17.09 9.25 -9.60
N ARG A 108 -17.71 8.10 -9.93
CA ARG A 108 -18.99 8.06 -10.65
C ARG A 108 -20.20 8.33 -9.76
N THR A 109 -20.11 8.04 -8.46
CA THR A 109 -21.22 8.29 -7.53
C THR A 109 -21.31 9.75 -7.10
N GLY A 110 -20.22 10.51 -7.22
CA GLY A 110 -20.14 11.90 -6.74
C GLY A 110 -20.06 11.97 -5.20
N GLY A 111 -20.02 13.20 -4.67
CA GLY A 111 -19.97 13.46 -3.21
C GLY A 111 -18.61 13.20 -2.56
N VAL A 112 -17.55 13.19 -3.36
CA VAL A 112 -16.16 13.16 -2.87
C VAL A 112 -15.61 14.56 -3.03
N SER A 113 -15.07 15.11 -1.95
CA SER A 113 -14.44 16.43 -1.87
C SER A 113 -13.05 16.41 -2.50
N ALA A 114 -12.26 15.38 -2.20
CA ALA A 114 -10.91 15.28 -2.76
C ALA A 114 -10.43 13.83 -2.91
N PHE A 115 -9.58 13.64 -3.92
CA PHE A 115 -8.80 12.42 -4.11
C PHE A 115 -7.33 12.70 -3.85
N VAL A 116 -6.77 12.00 -2.88
CA VAL A 116 -5.38 12.09 -2.46
C VAL A 116 -4.65 10.85 -2.93
N TYR A 117 -3.56 11.06 -3.67
CA TYR A 117 -2.74 10.00 -4.25
C TYR A 117 -1.30 10.14 -3.77
N SER A 118 -0.81 9.08 -3.14
CA SER A 118 0.59 8.91 -2.76
C SER A 118 1.27 7.90 -3.66
N THR A 119 2.31 8.33 -4.38
CA THR A 119 3.25 7.44 -5.08
C THR A 119 4.64 7.53 -4.46
N LEU A 120 5.58 6.70 -4.91
CA LEU A 120 6.97 6.81 -4.47
C LEU A 120 7.57 8.19 -4.75
N THR A 121 7.23 8.81 -5.88
CA THR A 121 7.93 10.01 -6.39
C THR A 121 7.05 11.25 -6.41
N SER A 122 5.77 11.14 -6.07
CA SER A 122 4.82 12.25 -6.18
C SER A 122 3.62 12.09 -5.26
N ASN A 123 3.15 13.23 -4.78
CA ASN A 123 1.84 13.39 -4.16
C ASN A 123 0.98 14.17 -5.14
N VAL A 124 -0.22 13.66 -5.40
CA VAL A 124 -1.20 14.31 -6.28
C VAL A 124 -2.48 14.47 -5.49
N VAL A 125 -3.08 15.66 -5.58
CA VAL A 125 -4.44 15.91 -5.13
C VAL A 125 -5.26 16.25 -6.36
N ILE A 126 -6.40 15.59 -6.51
CA ILE A 126 -7.39 15.88 -7.55
C ILE A 126 -8.64 16.31 -6.81
N ASP A 127 -9.14 17.49 -7.17
CA ASP A 127 -10.35 18.06 -6.59
C ASP A 127 -11.58 17.26 -7.02
N GLY A 128 -12.53 17.12 -6.10
CA GLY A 128 -13.74 16.33 -6.28
C GLY A 128 -14.99 17.19 -6.47
N ASP A 129 -15.12 18.29 -5.73
CA ASP A 129 -16.15 19.32 -5.86
C ASP A 129 -15.58 20.70 -5.48
N ASP A 130 -16.10 21.78 -6.07
CA ASP A 130 -15.59 23.14 -5.86
C ASP A 130 -16.13 23.81 -4.57
N ASN A 131 -17.08 23.17 -3.88
CA ASN A 131 -17.86 23.76 -2.79
C ASN A 131 -17.61 23.14 -1.40
N ASP A 132 -16.34 22.79 -1.16
CA ASP A 132 -15.90 22.09 0.04
C ASP A 132 -15.62 23.03 1.22
N SER A 133 -15.94 22.56 2.43
CA SER A 133 -15.56 23.19 3.71
C SER A 133 -14.10 22.93 4.11
N PHE A 134 -13.39 22.06 3.39
CA PHE A 134 -11.96 21.86 3.48
C PHE A 134 -11.34 21.71 2.09
N TYR A 135 -10.20 22.37 1.87
CA TYR A 135 -9.38 22.16 0.67
C TYR A 135 -8.12 21.37 1.02
N ILE A 136 -7.81 20.35 0.23
CA ILE A 136 -6.57 19.60 0.35
C ILE A 136 -5.65 20.01 -0.79
N SER A 137 -4.40 20.32 -0.46
CA SER A 137 -3.38 20.63 -1.45
C SER A 137 -2.07 19.91 -1.16
N LYS A 138 -1.29 19.72 -2.22
CA LYS A 138 0.05 19.15 -2.10
C LYS A 138 0.93 20.08 -1.26
N LEU A 139 1.61 19.52 -0.26
CA LEU A 139 2.64 20.23 0.49
C LEU A 139 4.00 20.12 -0.24
N ASN A 140 4.61 21.26 -0.59
CA ASN A 140 5.83 21.31 -1.40
C ASN A 140 7.13 21.55 -0.61
N GLU A 141 7.03 21.93 0.67
CA GLU A 141 8.16 22.24 1.55
C GLU A 141 8.13 21.39 2.83
N ASP A 142 9.27 21.27 3.49
CA ASP A 142 9.39 20.70 4.83
C ASP A 142 8.64 21.61 5.83
N TYR A 143 7.34 21.38 5.99
CA TYR A 143 6.55 22.08 6.99
C TYR A 143 6.83 21.49 8.37
N TYR A 144 7.32 22.34 9.27
CA TYR A 144 7.45 21.98 10.67
C TYR A 144 6.07 22.03 11.34
N SER A 145 5.41 20.87 11.39
CA SER A 145 4.13 20.78 12.06
C SER A 145 4.29 20.98 13.56
N HIS A 146 3.51 21.88 14.14
CA HIS A 146 3.33 22.05 15.57
C HIS A 146 2.34 20.98 16.07
N GLY A 147 2.78 20.17 17.05
CA GLY A 147 1.97 19.26 17.87
C GLY A 147 0.74 18.60 17.23
N ARG A 148 0.82 17.30 16.94
CA ARG A 148 -0.31 16.49 16.46
C ARG A 148 -1.58 16.70 17.31
N VAL A 149 -2.67 17.11 16.67
CA VAL A 149 -3.98 17.40 17.29
C VAL A 149 -4.99 16.27 17.10
N ALA A 150 -4.83 15.44 16.07
CA ALA A 150 -5.63 14.24 15.85
C ALA A 150 -4.78 13.12 15.23
N SER A 151 -5.17 11.88 15.48
CA SER A 151 -4.61 10.69 14.83
C SER A 151 -5.66 9.60 14.77
N LEU A 152 -5.78 8.97 13.62
CA LEU A 152 -6.74 7.90 13.37
C LEU A 152 -6.05 6.79 12.59
N SER A 153 -5.98 5.59 13.17
CA SER A 153 -5.58 4.37 12.46
C SER A 153 -6.83 3.69 11.91
N LEU A 154 -6.97 3.69 10.60
CA LEU A 154 -8.07 3.13 9.85
C LEU A 154 -7.88 1.61 9.73
N GLU A 155 -8.93 0.86 9.99
CA GLU A 155 -8.96 -0.60 9.88
C GLU A 155 -9.99 -1.01 8.81
N GLU A 156 -9.75 -2.16 8.18
CA GLU A 156 -10.72 -2.73 7.24
C GLU A 156 -12.03 -3.06 7.95
N GLY A 157 -13.14 -2.56 7.41
CA GLY A 157 -14.49 -2.83 7.91
C GLY A 157 -14.83 -2.22 9.28
N LYS A 158 -13.95 -1.39 9.86
CA LYS A 158 -14.20 -0.71 11.14
C LYS A 158 -14.05 0.79 11.00
N SER A 159 -15.17 1.50 11.15
CA SER A 159 -15.16 2.95 11.26
C SER A 159 -14.66 3.36 12.65
N ARG A 160 -13.65 4.23 12.69
CA ARG A 160 -13.16 4.89 13.90
C ARG A 160 -13.30 6.41 13.72
N SER A 161 -13.35 7.15 14.83
CA SER A 161 -13.41 8.61 14.82
C SER A 161 -12.49 9.21 15.87
N ALA A 162 -11.90 10.36 15.56
CA ALA A 162 -11.12 11.20 16.46
C ALA A 162 -11.56 12.66 16.31
N SER A 163 -11.79 13.35 17.42
CA SER A 163 -12.15 14.78 17.38
C SER A 163 -10.92 15.65 17.56
N PHE A 164 -10.89 16.80 16.89
CA PHE A 164 -9.83 17.79 17.02
C PHE A 164 -10.37 19.20 16.80
N PHE A 165 -9.66 20.19 17.30
CA PHE A 165 -9.98 21.59 17.09
C PHE A 165 -9.32 22.08 15.79
N ALA A 166 -10.13 22.42 14.79
CA ALA A 166 -9.64 22.81 13.48
C ALA A 166 -9.21 24.29 13.46
N GLN A 167 -8.15 24.57 12.71
CA GLN A 167 -7.63 25.91 12.46
C GLN A 167 -7.56 26.16 10.95
N SER A 168 -7.28 27.39 10.54
CA SER A 168 -7.27 27.80 9.13
C SER A 168 -6.28 27.03 8.26
N ASP A 169 -5.14 26.62 8.83
CA ASP A 169 -4.10 25.85 8.14
C ASP A 169 -3.62 24.70 9.03
N MET A 170 -3.65 23.49 8.49
CA MET A 170 -3.24 22.26 9.18
C MET A 170 -2.50 21.34 8.22
N VAL A 171 -1.68 20.45 8.78
CA VAL A 171 -1.02 19.39 8.02
C VAL A 171 -1.72 18.07 8.25
N MET A 172 -2.17 17.44 7.17
CA MET A 172 -2.61 16.06 7.15
C MET A 172 -1.45 15.17 6.72
N THR A 173 -1.12 14.21 7.57
CA THR A 173 -0.09 13.22 7.34
C THR A 173 -0.70 11.84 7.18
N VAL A 174 -0.33 11.13 6.11
CA VAL A 174 -0.76 9.75 5.83
C VAL A 174 0.42 8.81 5.98
N ASN A 175 0.24 7.78 6.81
CA ASN A 175 1.18 6.69 7.01
C ASN A 175 0.48 5.36 6.75
N ILE A 176 1.18 4.38 6.18
CA ILE A 176 0.62 3.05 5.88
C ILE A 176 1.44 2.00 6.62
N GLY A 177 0.78 0.93 7.07
CA GLY A 177 1.44 -0.28 7.56
C GLY A 177 2.30 -1.00 6.51
N ASN A 178 2.95 -2.07 6.93
CA ASN A 178 4.01 -2.76 6.18
C ASN A 178 3.54 -3.87 5.22
N CYS A 179 2.28 -4.32 5.28
CA CYS A 179 1.82 -5.55 4.64
C CYS A 179 1.16 -5.36 3.27
N THR A 180 0.83 -4.12 2.86
CA THR A 180 0.05 -3.88 1.63
C THR A 180 0.87 -3.12 0.58
N THR A 181 0.75 -3.50 -0.69
CA THR A 181 1.42 -2.80 -1.81
C THR A 181 0.61 -1.59 -2.24
N PHE A 182 -0.70 -1.76 -2.37
CA PHE A 182 -1.64 -0.71 -2.70
C PHE A 182 -2.67 -0.59 -1.59
N TYR A 183 -3.14 0.63 -1.36
CA TYR A 183 -4.17 0.90 -0.39
C TYR A 183 -5.16 1.94 -0.91
N CYS A 184 -6.38 1.88 -0.37
CA CYS A 184 -7.42 2.86 -0.56
C CYS A 184 -8.20 2.98 0.74
N ALA A 185 -8.31 4.19 1.27
CA ALA A 185 -9.05 4.50 2.47
C ALA A 185 -10.01 5.64 2.21
N GLN A 186 -11.16 5.60 2.86
CA GLN A 186 -12.08 6.72 2.93
C GLN A 186 -11.87 7.42 4.27
N VAL A 187 -11.75 8.74 4.22
CA VAL A 187 -11.69 9.61 5.38
C VAL A 187 -12.81 10.63 5.26
N SER A 188 -13.57 10.79 6.33
CA SER A 188 -14.54 11.87 6.44
C SER A 188 -14.01 12.94 7.37
N LEU A 189 -14.08 14.19 6.93
CA LEU A 189 -13.83 15.37 7.75
C LEU A 189 -15.17 16.05 7.97
N GLY A 190 -15.62 16.03 9.22
CA GLY A 190 -16.96 16.43 9.61
C GLY A 190 -17.01 17.23 10.88
N ASN A 191 -18.22 17.48 11.35
CA ASN A 191 -18.50 17.95 12.71
C ASN A 191 -19.57 17.05 13.36
N GLN A 192 -20.04 17.41 14.55
CA GLN A 192 -21.06 16.61 15.25
C GLN A 192 -22.43 16.61 14.54
N SER A 193 -22.70 17.60 13.69
CA SER A 193 -23.98 17.72 12.96
C SER A 193 -23.96 16.99 11.62
N ASN A 194 -22.80 16.94 10.96
CA ASN A 194 -22.57 16.22 9.73
C ASN A 194 -21.16 15.62 9.77
N SER A 195 -21.06 14.32 10.04
CA SER A 195 -19.79 13.61 10.13
C SER A 195 -19.12 13.39 8.77
N ASP A 196 -19.89 13.46 7.69
CA ASP A 196 -19.46 13.24 6.31
C ASP A 196 -19.58 14.54 5.50
N SER A 197 -19.31 15.70 6.12
CA SER A 197 -19.38 16.97 5.40
C SER A 197 -18.37 17.03 4.26
N GLU A 198 -17.18 16.48 4.48
CA GLU A 198 -16.19 16.28 3.43
C GLU A 198 -15.77 14.82 3.39
N ILE A 199 -15.73 14.23 2.20
CA ILE A 199 -15.26 12.86 2.00
C ILE A 199 -14.00 12.91 1.14
N VAL A 200 -12.93 12.34 1.68
CA VAL A 200 -11.62 12.29 1.06
C VAL A 200 -11.24 10.84 0.82
N PHE A 201 -10.88 10.51 -0.42
CA PHE A 201 -10.32 9.21 -0.75
C PHE A 201 -8.80 9.30 -0.75
N ILE A 202 -8.16 8.57 0.16
CA ILE A 202 -6.71 8.52 0.30
C ILE A 202 -6.24 7.18 -0.26
N SER A 203 -5.41 7.22 -1.29
CA SER A 203 -4.91 6.03 -1.97
C SER A 203 -3.44 6.15 -2.29
N GLY A 204 -2.78 5.01 -2.49
CA GLY A 204 -1.39 5.04 -2.86
C GLY A 204 -0.74 3.68 -3.05
N VAL A 205 0.52 3.73 -3.43
CA VAL A 205 1.42 2.59 -3.53
C VAL A 205 2.50 2.70 -2.45
N ARG A 206 2.70 1.63 -1.69
CA ARG A 206 3.68 1.58 -0.61
C ARG A 206 5.09 1.70 -1.18
N SER A 207 5.87 2.53 -0.49
CA SER A 207 7.29 2.78 -0.70
C SER A 207 8.02 2.64 0.64
N PHE A 208 9.30 2.28 0.60
CA PHE A 208 10.18 2.21 1.78
C PHE A 208 10.63 3.59 2.32
N ILE A 209 10.22 4.71 1.70
CA ILE A 209 10.56 6.10 2.10
C ILE A 209 9.40 7.08 1.78
N PRO A 210 9.21 8.19 2.52
CA PRO A 210 8.55 8.28 3.82
C PRO A 210 7.13 8.89 3.70
N THR A 211 6.42 8.84 4.82
CA THR A 211 5.28 9.68 5.22
C THR A 211 4.87 10.80 4.25
N HIS A 212 3.65 10.73 3.72
CA HIS A 212 3.13 11.73 2.78
C HIS A 212 2.35 12.81 3.52
N ASN A 213 2.76 14.06 3.30
CA ASN A 213 2.15 15.23 3.91
C ASN A 213 1.32 16.02 2.89
N TYR A 214 0.18 16.50 3.36
CA TYR A 214 -0.80 17.27 2.62
C TYR A 214 -1.19 18.48 3.46
N ARG A 215 -1.41 19.61 2.80
CA ARG A 215 -1.93 20.80 3.47
C ARG A 215 -3.45 20.72 3.45
N LEU A 216 -4.05 20.88 4.62
CA LEU A 216 -5.49 20.94 4.84
C LEU A 216 -5.86 22.38 5.20
N VAL A 217 -6.61 23.05 4.33
CA VAL A 217 -7.03 24.44 4.50
C VAL A 217 -8.52 24.47 4.81
N ALA A 218 -8.91 25.12 5.91
CA ALA A 218 -10.31 25.37 6.25
C ALA A 218 -10.66 26.82 5.89
N PRO A 219 -11.30 27.10 4.74
CA PRO A 219 -11.48 28.45 4.22
C PRO A 219 -12.37 29.36 5.08
N SER A 220 -13.29 28.79 5.86
CA SER A 220 -14.33 29.59 6.53
C SER A 220 -14.82 28.95 7.83
N ILE A 221 -13.95 28.81 8.83
CA ILE A 221 -14.38 28.49 10.21
C ILE A 221 -13.56 29.29 11.23
N LEU A 222 -14.29 29.99 12.11
CA LEU A 222 -13.84 30.36 13.45
C LEU A 222 -13.64 29.06 14.23
N ASP A 223 -12.40 28.58 14.40
CA ASP A 223 -11.97 27.86 15.61
C ASP A 223 -13.06 26.91 16.22
N ASP A 224 -13.34 25.77 15.59
CA ASP A 224 -14.40 24.83 16.02
C ASP A 224 -13.94 23.36 16.03
N ASN A 225 -14.66 22.53 16.80
CA ASN A 225 -14.41 21.11 16.92
C ASN A 225 -14.88 20.35 15.67
N LYS A 226 -13.96 19.59 15.09
CA LYS A 226 -14.16 18.70 13.95
C LYS A 226 -13.97 17.25 14.35
N ALA A 227 -14.54 16.37 13.53
CA ALA A 227 -14.37 14.94 13.62
C ALA A 227 -13.62 14.45 12.38
N LEU A 228 -12.58 13.66 12.61
CA LEU A 228 -11.89 12.85 11.61
C LEU A 228 -12.40 11.43 11.78
N SER A 229 -13.04 10.85 10.76
CA SER A 229 -13.45 9.45 10.78
C SER A 229 -13.06 8.75 9.49
N GLY A 230 -13.20 7.42 9.43
CA GLY A 230 -12.92 6.70 8.19
C GLY A 230 -12.71 5.21 8.36
N MET A 231 -12.38 4.56 7.26
CA MET A 231 -12.05 3.14 7.18
C MET A 231 -11.11 2.84 6.02
N THR A 232 -10.38 1.72 6.12
CA THR A 232 -9.64 1.18 4.99
C THR A 232 -10.58 0.34 4.13
N LEU A 233 -10.56 0.58 2.82
CA LEU A 233 -11.38 -0.15 1.83
C LEU A 233 -10.57 -1.22 1.11
N ILE A 234 -9.30 -0.92 0.84
CA ILE A 234 -8.34 -1.83 0.22
C ILE A 234 -7.02 -1.69 0.96
N GLY A 235 -6.42 -2.84 1.26
CA GLY A 235 -5.19 -2.96 2.03
C GLY A 235 -5.49 -3.50 3.42
N GLY A 236 -5.07 -4.73 3.71
CA GLY A 236 -5.26 -5.39 5.01
C GLY A 236 -4.45 -4.82 6.18
N ASP A 237 -3.88 -3.63 6.05
CA ASP A 237 -3.07 -2.97 7.08
C ASP A 237 -3.65 -1.61 7.45
N ASN A 238 -3.21 -1.08 8.60
CA ASN A 238 -3.72 0.19 9.09
C ASN A 238 -3.18 1.36 8.28
N VAL A 239 -4.08 2.16 7.68
CA VAL A 239 -3.76 3.49 7.16
C VAL A 239 -3.94 4.47 8.32
N THR A 240 -2.86 5.13 8.75
CA THR A 240 -2.92 6.12 9.81
C THR A 240 -2.93 7.52 9.24
N VAL A 241 -3.95 8.29 9.56
CA VAL A 241 -4.12 9.70 9.20
C VAL A 241 -3.93 10.53 10.46
N SER A 242 -3.01 11.49 10.42
CA SER A 242 -2.73 12.41 11.51
C SER A 242 -2.93 13.85 11.07
N ILE A 243 -3.44 14.69 11.97
CA ILE A 243 -3.60 16.13 11.75
C ILE A 243 -2.70 16.85 12.75
N ALA A 244 -1.96 17.85 12.27
CA ALA A 244 -1.10 18.72 13.07
C ALA A 244 -1.27 20.19 12.64
N ARG A 245 -0.83 21.13 13.48
CA ARG A 245 -0.86 22.58 13.22
C ARG A 245 0.41 23.03 12.50
#